data_AF-A0A941VE62-F1
#
_entry.id   AF-A0A941VE62-F1
#
_cell.length_a   1.000
_cell.length_b   1.000
_cell.length_c   1.000
_cell.angle_alpha   90.00
_cell.angle_beta   90.00
_cell.angle_gamma   90.00
#
_symmetry.space_group_name_H-M   'P 1'
#
loop_
_entity.id
_entity.type
_entity.pdbx_description
1 polymer ?
#
loop_
_entity_poly.entity_id
_entity_poly.type
_entity_poly.pdbx_seq_one_letter_code
_entity_poly.pdbx_strand_id
1 'polypeptide(L)'
;ALIRASAEEKLRTLIKALTDRPALKLEIAGHADPASDATGLKRARLDGRLRSLKAEQLVKRGIAVNEVDGLRIEASEYPALLKTVYETEKIDARPRNALGILKNIPVEDMERIILSSYVVTPAELQALASQRAQEVRARLLDQTGVLPERLFFLNSTVAAEADSAKQLPRVEFSLK
;
A
#
# COMPACT_ATOMS: atom_id res chain seq x y z
N ALA A 1 2.62 -7.80 2.18
CA ALA A 1 3.47 -7.14 1.15
C ALA A 1 4.61 -8.08 0.73
N LEU A 2 5.09 -8.04 -0.53
CA LEU A 2 6.22 -8.89 -0.98
C LEU A 2 7.54 -8.38 -0.35
N ILE A 3 8.18 -9.21 0.48
CA ILE A 3 9.53 -8.96 0.98
C ILE A 3 10.52 -9.32 -0.14
N ARG A 4 11.41 -8.39 -0.50
CA ARG A 4 12.42 -8.64 -1.54
C ARG A 4 13.41 -9.72 -1.08
N ALA A 5 13.95 -10.52 -2.00
CA ALA A 5 14.89 -11.61 -1.68
C ALA A 5 16.10 -11.15 -0.82
N SER A 6 16.68 -9.98 -1.11
CA SER A 6 17.78 -9.42 -0.31
C SER A 6 17.37 -9.03 1.12
N ALA A 7 16.09 -8.75 1.36
CA ALA A 7 15.55 -8.53 2.69
C ALA A 7 15.28 -9.85 3.42
N GLU A 8 14.97 -10.94 2.69
CA GLU A 8 14.81 -12.28 3.28
C GLU A 8 16.14 -12.82 3.81
N GLU A 9 17.26 -12.61 3.12
CA GLU A 9 18.59 -13.01 3.61
C GLU A 9 18.97 -12.30 4.91
N LYS A 10 18.68 -11.00 4.99
CA LYS A 10 18.86 -10.20 6.23
C LYS A 10 17.98 -10.74 7.35
N LEU A 11 16.73 -11.10 7.04
CA LEU A 11 15.81 -11.69 8.00
C LEU A 11 16.32 -13.03 8.55
N ARG A 12 16.83 -13.90 7.68
CA ARG A 12 17.47 -15.18 8.09
C ARG A 12 18.67 -14.96 8.99
N THR A 13 19.46 -13.92 8.74
CA THR A 13 20.61 -13.57 9.59
C THR A 13 20.17 -13.11 10.98
N LEU A 14 19.14 -12.26 11.06
CA LEU A 14 18.56 -11.82 12.33
C LEU A 14 17.98 -12.99 13.12
N ILE A 15 17.24 -13.85 12.44
CA ILE A 15 16.70 -15.10 12.97
C ILE A 15 17.82 -15.94 13.62
N LYS A 16 18.91 -16.19 12.88
CA LYS A 16 20.03 -16.99 13.37
C LYS A 16 20.64 -16.38 14.63
N ALA A 17 20.86 -15.06 14.64
CA ALA A 17 21.38 -14.36 15.80
C ALA A 17 20.46 -14.47 17.03
N LEU A 18 19.14 -14.43 16.84
CA LEU A 18 18.16 -14.62 17.92
C LEU A 18 18.15 -16.06 18.44
N THR A 19 18.32 -17.05 17.56
CA THR A 19 18.43 -18.46 17.97
C THR A 19 19.73 -18.71 18.75
N ASP A 20 20.87 -18.23 18.24
CA ASP A 20 22.19 -18.45 18.84
C ASP A 20 22.35 -17.72 20.19
N ARG A 21 21.61 -16.63 20.41
CA ARG A 21 21.68 -15.81 21.65
C ARG A 21 20.28 -15.59 22.24
N PRO A 22 19.79 -16.50 23.09
CA PRO A 22 18.44 -16.42 23.67
C PRO A 22 18.14 -15.16 24.48
N ALA A 23 19.16 -14.52 25.04
CA ALA A 23 19.02 -13.27 25.81
C ALA A 23 18.64 -12.06 24.95
N LEU A 24 18.88 -12.10 23.63
CA LEU A 24 18.61 -10.98 22.75
C LEU A 24 17.10 -10.76 22.55
N LYS A 25 16.71 -9.50 22.49
CA LYS A 25 15.36 -9.05 22.11
C LYS A 25 15.43 -8.29 20.80
N LEU A 26 14.40 -8.41 19.97
CA LEU A 26 14.28 -7.69 18.72
C LEU A 26 13.17 -6.65 18.82
N GLU A 27 13.53 -5.39 18.61
CA GLU A 27 12.61 -4.29 18.42
C GLU A 27 12.40 -4.05 16.91
N ILE A 28 11.15 -3.87 16.50
CA ILE A 28 10.74 -3.67 15.11
C ILE A 28 10.00 -2.35 15.00
N ALA A 29 10.47 -1.45 14.13
CA ALA A 29 9.85 -0.16 13.86
C ALA A 29 9.58 0.02 12.36
N GLY A 30 8.38 0.46 12.01
CA GLY A 30 8.04 0.81 10.64
C GLY A 30 8.32 2.29 10.36
N HIS A 31 8.82 2.58 9.17
CA HIS A 31 9.05 3.95 8.70
C HIS A 31 8.33 4.18 7.37
N ALA A 32 7.53 5.24 7.33
CA ALA A 32 6.92 5.73 6.09
C ALA A 32 7.69 6.93 5.54
N ASP A 33 7.82 6.97 4.22
CA ASP A 33 8.24 8.15 3.47
C ASP A 33 7.00 8.83 2.87
N PRO A 34 6.64 10.06 3.29
CA PRO A 34 5.44 10.74 2.83
C PRO A 34 5.25 10.77 1.31
N ALA A 35 6.31 11.02 0.54
CA ALA A 35 6.20 11.22 -0.91
C ALA A 35 5.90 9.91 -1.65
N SER A 36 6.75 8.90 -1.45
CA SER A 36 6.61 7.61 -2.14
C SER A 36 5.42 6.81 -1.60
N ASP A 37 5.16 6.86 -0.30
CA ASP A 37 4.05 6.12 0.31
C ASP A 37 2.69 6.74 0.04
N ALA A 38 2.58 8.07 -0.04
CA ALA A 38 1.34 8.69 -0.49
C ALA A 38 1.03 8.28 -1.94
N THR A 39 2.04 8.23 -2.81
CA THR A 39 1.86 7.75 -4.19
C THR A 39 1.36 6.30 -4.22
N GLY A 40 1.96 5.42 -3.41
CA GLY A 40 1.56 4.02 -3.28
C GLY A 40 0.13 3.86 -2.77
N LEU A 41 -0.24 4.60 -1.71
CA LEU A 41 -1.59 4.57 -1.12
C LEU A 41 -2.66 5.06 -2.10
N LYS A 42 -2.38 6.14 -2.84
CA LYS A 42 -3.30 6.65 -3.87
C LYS A 42 -3.55 5.61 -4.97
N ARG A 43 -2.50 4.92 -5.43
CA ARG A 43 -2.61 3.84 -6.42
C ARG A 43 -3.38 2.64 -5.88
N ALA A 44 -3.10 2.21 -4.65
CA ALA A 44 -3.83 1.12 -4.00
C ALA A 44 -5.32 1.45 -3.86
N ARG A 45 -5.64 2.70 -3.51
CA ARG A 45 -7.03 3.19 -3.43
C ARG A 45 -7.73 3.14 -4.80
N LEU A 46 -7.06 3.59 -5.86
CA LEU A 46 -7.59 3.50 -7.23
C LEU A 46 -7.83 2.05 -7.65
N ASP A 47 -6.85 1.18 -7.46
CA ASP A 47 -6.93 -0.24 -7.79
C ASP A 47 -8.11 -0.93 -7.06
N GLY A 48 -8.26 -0.69 -5.75
CA GLY A 48 -9.41 -1.16 -4.97
C GLY A 48 -10.76 -0.64 -5.49
N ARG A 49 -10.83 0.62 -5.93
CA ARG A 49 -12.05 1.17 -6.54
C ARG A 49 -12.37 0.50 -7.88
N LEU A 50 -11.37 0.26 -8.72
CA LEU A 50 -11.55 -0.43 -10.00
C LEU A 50 -12.01 -1.88 -9.80
N ARG A 51 -11.43 -2.61 -8.83
CA ARG A 51 -11.87 -3.97 -8.46
C ARG A 51 -13.30 -3.98 -7.96
N SER A 52 -13.65 -3.02 -7.11
CA SER A 52 -15.03 -2.88 -6.59
C SER A 52 -16.01 -2.65 -7.74
N LEU A 53 -15.69 -1.75 -8.67
CA LEU A 53 -16.51 -1.51 -9.85
C LEU A 53 -16.65 -2.76 -10.72
N LYS A 54 -15.55 -3.49 -10.95
CA LYS A 54 -15.60 -4.77 -11.68
C LYS A 54 -16.50 -5.77 -10.97
N ALA A 55 -16.40 -5.90 -9.65
CA ALA A 55 -17.27 -6.76 -8.86
C ALA A 55 -18.75 -6.38 -9.01
N GLU A 56 -19.09 -5.09 -8.89
CA GLU A 56 -20.45 -4.58 -9.10
C GLU A 56 -20.98 -4.94 -10.51
N GLN A 57 -20.15 -4.82 -11.55
CA GLN A 57 -20.51 -5.18 -12.92
C GLN A 57 -20.74 -6.69 -13.10
N LEU A 58 -19.94 -7.53 -12.45
CA LEU A 58 -20.11 -8.98 -12.48
C LEU A 58 -21.41 -9.41 -11.78
N VAL A 59 -21.68 -8.85 -10.60
CA VAL A 59 -22.92 -9.12 -9.85
C VAL A 59 -24.15 -8.70 -10.66
N LYS A 60 -24.12 -7.54 -11.33
CA LYS A 60 -25.20 -7.10 -12.23
C LYS A 60 -25.45 -8.06 -13.40
N ARG A 61 -24.45 -8.85 -13.79
CA ARG A 61 -24.55 -9.88 -14.85
C ARG A 61 -24.93 -11.27 -14.29
N GLY A 62 -25.23 -11.37 -13.00
CA GLY A 62 -25.59 -12.64 -12.35
C GLY A 62 -24.38 -13.51 -11.99
N ILE A 63 -23.16 -12.98 -12.01
CA ILE A 63 -21.94 -13.70 -11.64
C ILE A 63 -21.61 -13.39 -10.18
N ALA A 64 -21.58 -14.41 -9.34
CA ALA A 64 -21.20 -14.27 -7.94
C ALA A 64 -19.71 -13.90 -7.78
N VAL A 65 -19.42 -12.96 -6.88
CA VAL A 65 -18.06 -12.53 -6.53
C VAL A 65 -17.84 -12.81 -5.05
N ASN A 66 -16.91 -13.72 -4.74
CA ASN A 66 -16.62 -14.13 -3.36
C ASN A 66 -15.54 -13.26 -2.70
N GLU A 67 -14.57 -12.77 -3.47
CA GLU A 67 -13.46 -11.96 -2.97
C GLU A 67 -13.17 -10.82 -3.95
N VAL A 68 -13.45 -9.59 -3.53
CA VAL A 68 -13.26 -8.40 -4.37
C VAL A 68 -11.77 -8.08 -4.53
N ASP A 69 -10.99 -8.17 -3.46
CA ASP A 69 -9.57 -7.80 -3.46
C ASP A 69 -8.71 -8.74 -4.33
N GLY A 70 -9.14 -9.99 -4.50
CA GLY A 70 -8.51 -10.98 -5.37
C GLY A 70 -8.86 -10.83 -6.86
N LEU A 71 -9.79 -9.92 -7.23
CA LEU A 71 -10.15 -9.73 -8.63
C LEU A 71 -8.99 -9.12 -9.43
N ARG A 72 -8.55 -9.86 -10.43
CA ARG A 72 -7.59 -9.37 -11.42
C ARG A 72 -8.30 -8.45 -12.42
N ILE A 73 -7.73 -7.28 -12.67
CA ILE A 73 -8.15 -6.38 -13.76
C ILE A 73 -7.24 -6.66 -14.96
N GLU A 74 -7.82 -7.07 -16.07
CA GLU A 74 -7.07 -7.27 -17.31
C GLU A 74 -6.77 -5.94 -17.99
N ALA A 75 -5.66 -5.88 -18.72
CA ALA A 75 -5.21 -4.66 -19.39
C ALA A 75 -6.28 -4.08 -20.35
N SER A 76 -7.08 -4.94 -20.99
CA SER A 76 -8.18 -4.54 -21.86
C SER A 76 -9.39 -3.95 -21.13
N GLU A 77 -9.56 -4.26 -19.84
CA GLU A 77 -10.68 -3.77 -19.02
C GLU A 77 -10.37 -2.41 -18.39
N TYR A 78 -9.08 -2.14 -18.14
CA TYR A 78 -8.62 -0.98 -17.38
C TYR A 78 -9.14 0.36 -17.94
N PRO A 79 -9.06 0.67 -19.25
CA PRO A 79 -9.55 1.96 -19.76
C PRO A 79 -11.04 2.21 -19.50
N ALA A 80 -11.87 1.18 -19.65
CA ALA A 80 -13.32 1.30 -19.47
C ALA A 80 -13.70 1.47 -17.98
N LEU A 81 -13.04 0.73 -17.10
CA LEU A 81 -13.21 0.86 -15.64
C LEU A 81 -12.74 2.23 -15.17
N LEU A 82 -11.55 2.67 -15.60
CA LEU A 82 -11.00 3.97 -15.24
C LEU A 82 -11.89 5.13 -15.70
N LYS A 83 -12.40 5.07 -16.93
CA LYS A 83 -13.35 6.06 -17.45
C LYS A 83 -14.60 6.14 -16.60
N THR A 84 -15.14 5.01 -16.20
CA THR A 84 -16.33 4.96 -15.33
C THR A 84 -16.04 5.58 -13.96
N VAL A 85 -14.88 5.29 -13.36
CA VAL A 85 -14.45 5.95 -12.11
C VAL A 85 -14.30 7.45 -12.32
N TYR A 86 -13.61 7.89 -13.37
CA TYR A 86 -13.44 9.31 -13.68
C TYR A 86 -14.77 10.08 -13.85
N GLU A 87 -15.76 9.44 -14.46
CA GLU A 87 -17.10 10.01 -14.67
C GLU A 87 -17.94 10.07 -13.38
N THR A 88 -17.81 9.06 -12.52
CA THR A 88 -18.68 8.88 -11.34
C THR A 88 -18.10 9.42 -10.04
N GLU A 89 -16.78 9.48 -9.91
CA GLU A 89 -16.10 9.94 -8.71
C GLU A 89 -16.30 11.46 -8.51
N LYS A 90 -16.36 11.88 -7.26
CA LYS A 90 -16.42 13.30 -6.89
C LYS A 90 -15.03 13.92 -6.99
N ILE A 91 -14.71 14.39 -8.19
CA ILE A 91 -13.45 15.09 -8.48
C ILE A 91 -13.78 16.54 -8.82
N ASP A 92 -13.14 17.46 -8.10
CA ASP A 92 -13.26 18.89 -8.30
C ASP A 92 -12.58 19.33 -9.61
N ALA A 93 -13.15 20.35 -10.25
CA ALA A 93 -12.60 21.00 -11.44
C ALA A 93 -12.23 20.05 -12.62
N ARG A 94 -13.00 18.99 -12.84
CA ARG A 94 -12.82 18.12 -14.01
C ARG A 94 -12.86 18.91 -15.34
N PRO A 95 -11.90 18.72 -16.26
CA PRO A 95 -11.87 19.40 -17.55
C PRO A 95 -13.17 19.26 -18.33
N ARG A 96 -13.76 20.40 -18.73
CA ARG A 96 -14.98 20.48 -19.55
C ARG A 96 -14.71 21.22 -20.85
N ASN A 97 -15.47 20.90 -21.90
CA ASN A 97 -15.44 21.63 -23.16
C ASN A 97 -16.23 22.94 -23.04
N ALA A 98 -16.23 23.76 -24.10
CA ALA A 98 -16.93 25.05 -24.11
C ALA A 98 -18.45 24.94 -23.86
N LEU A 99 -19.04 23.75 -24.03
CA LEU A 99 -20.44 23.45 -23.78
C LEU A 99 -20.70 22.91 -22.35
N GLY A 100 -19.69 22.89 -21.47
CA GLY A 100 -19.81 22.37 -20.11
C GLY A 100 -19.84 20.84 -20.01
N ILE A 101 -19.65 20.12 -21.11
CA ILE A 101 -19.62 18.66 -21.16
C ILE A 101 -18.24 18.18 -20.71
N LEU A 102 -18.20 17.12 -19.90
CA LEU A 102 -16.96 16.49 -19.45
C LEU A 102 -16.10 16.09 -20.66
N LYS A 103 -14.84 16.53 -20.70
CA LYS A 103 -13.94 16.19 -21.80
C LYS A 103 -13.59 14.71 -21.73
N ASN A 104 -13.64 14.04 -22.87
CA ASN A 104 -12.96 12.77 -23.04
C ASN A 104 -11.47 13.05 -23.22
N ILE A 105 -10.64 12.59 -22.29
CA ILE A 105 -9.20 12.82 -22.24
C ILE A 105 -8.46 11.48 -22.31
N PRO A 106 -7.15 11.45 -22.62
CA PRO A 106 -6.36 10.22 -22.57
C PRO A 106 -6.45 9.50 -21.22
N VAL A 107 -6.28 8.18 -21.25
CA VAL A 107 -6.38 7.30 -20.05
C VAL A 107 -5.40 7.76 -18.97
N GLU A 108 -4.19 8.13 -19.37
CA GLU A 108 -3.11 8.59 -18.50
C GLU A 108 -3.47 9.90 -17.80
N ASP A 109 -4.21 10.79 -18.46
CA ASP A 109 -4.67 12.05 -17.87
C ASP A 109 -5.85 11.82 -16.92
N MET A 110 -6.77 10.89 -17.24
CA MET A 110 -7.83 10.47 -16.31
C MET A 110 -7.23 9.92 -15.01
N GLU A 111 -6.27 9.00 -15.13
CA GLU A 111 -5.59 8.40 -13.98
C GLU A 111 -4.90 9.48 -13.13
N ARG A 112 -4.15 10.38 -13.78
CA ARG A 112 -3.46 11.47 -13.08
C ARG A 112 -4.43 12.35 -12.30
N ILE A 113 -5.56 12.71 -12.90
CA ILE A 113 -6.59 13.54 -12.25
C ILE A 113 -7.21 12.80 -11.06
N ILE A 114 -7.53 11.51 -11.20
CA ILE A 114 -8.07 10.71 -10.09
C ILE A 114 -7.04 10.63 -8.95
N LEU A 115 -5.78 10.28 -9.24
CA LEU A 115 -4.73 10.15 -8.23
C LEU A 115 -4.43 11.49 -7.52
N SER A 116 -4.52 12.61 -8.23
CA SER A 116 -4.32 13.94 -7.63
C SER A 116 -5.49 14.38 -6.76
N SER A 117 -6.72 13.90 -7.01
CA SER A 117 -7.88 14.15 -6.14
C SER A 117 -7.80 13.41 -4.79
N TYR A 118 -7.04 12.32 -4.72
CA TYR A 118 -6.89 11.55 -3.49
C TYR A 118 -5.97 12.24 -2.50
N VAL A 119 -6.50 12.51 -1.32
CA VAL A 119 -5.74 13.00 -0.16
C VAL A 119 -5.26 11.81 0.66
N VAL A 120 -4.00 11.87 1.10
CA VAL A 120 -3.40 10.92 2.04
C VAL A 120 -3.06 11.68 3.30
N THR A 121 -3.56 11.19 4.42
CA THR A 121 -3.35 11.81 5.73
C THR A 121 -2.08 11.29 6.42
N PRO A 122 -1.50 12.05 7.36
CA PRO A 122 -0.40 11.55 8.18
C PRO A 122 -0.75 10.27 8.95
N ALA A 123 -2.00 10.12 9.39
CA ALA A 123 -2.48 8.92 10.06
C ALA A 123 -2.45 7.69 9.16
N GLU A 124 -2.81 7.82 7.87
CA GLU A 124 -2.72 6.73 6.90
C GLU A 124 -1.27 6.32 6.64
N LEU A 125 -0.34 7.27 6.59
CA LEU A 125 1.09 6.97 6.47
C LEU A 125 1.62 6.23 7.71
N GLN A 126 1.21 6.66 8.90
CA GLN A 126 1.60 5.99 10.14
C GLN A 126 0.98 4.58 10.24
N ALA A 127 -0.26 4.41 9.80
CA ALA A 127 -0.91 3.11 9.72
C ALA A 127 -0.16 2.19 8.74
N LEU A 128 0.24 2.70 7.57
CA LEU A 128 1.02 1.94 6.60
C LEU A 128 2.39 1.52 7.15
N ALA A 129 3.10 2.42 7.84
CA ALA A 129 4.35 2.10 8.51
C ALA A 129 4.13 1.00 9.56
N SER A 130 3.06 1.12 10.34
CA SER A 130 2.73 0.14 11.39
C SER A 130 2.41 -1.23 10.79
N GLN A 131 1.60 -1.27 9.73
CA GLN A 131 1.25 -2.49 9.01
C GLN A 131 2.51 -3.19 8.47
N ARG A 132 3.48 -2.45 7.91
CA ARG A 132 4.72 -3.05 7.41
C ARG A 132 5.51 -3.75 8.50
N ALA A 133 5.66 -3.13 9.66
CA ALA A 133 6.38 -3.73 10.77
C ALA A 133 5.63 -4.95 11.34
N GLN A 134 4.28 -4.92 11.34
CA GLN A 134 3.46 -6.08 11.73
C GLN A 134 3.62 -7.26 10.77
N GLU A 135 3.60 -7.00 9.46
CA GLU A 135 3.82 -8.03 8.43
C GLU A 135 5.20 -8.69 8.58
N VAL A 136 6.24 -7.89 8.81
CA VAL A 136 7.59 -8.40 9.05
C VAL A 136 7.66 -9.22 10.33
N ARG A 137 6.99 -8.78 11.40
CA ARG A 137 6.89 -9.54 12.65
C ARG A 137 6.19 -10.88 12.44
N ALA A 138 5.07 -10.89 11.72
CA ALA A 138 4.35 -12.13 11.39
C ALA A 138 5.27 -13.10 10.65
N ARG A 139 6.02 -12.61 9.66
CA ARG A 139 6.99 -13.43 8.92
C ARG A 139 8.13 -13.98 9.78
N LEU A 140 8.59 -13.23 10.77
CA LEU A 140 9.59 -13.72 11.75
C LEU A 140 9.04 -14.86 12.61
N LEU A 141 7.78 -14.75 13.03
CA LEU A 141 7.10 -15.80 13.79
C LEU A 141 6.84 -17.05 12.93
N ASP A 142 6.43 -16.87 11.68
CA ASP A 142 6.17 -17.98 10.75
C ASP A 142 7.46 -18.71 10.35
N GLN A 143 8.58 -17.99 10.25
CA GLN A 143 9.84 -18.55 9.77
C GLN A 143 10.71 -19.17 10.87
N THR A 144 10.36 -19.10 12.17
CA THR A 144 11.20 -19.68 13.25
C THR A 144 10.59 -19.94 14.62
N GLY A 145 11.28 -20.79 15.41
CA GLY A 145 11.16 -20.92 16.87
C GLY A 145 11.65 -19.71 17.69
N VAL A 146 11.50 -18.49 17.16
CA VAL A 146 11.65 -17.25 17.93
C VAL A 146 10.37 -17.03 18.72
N LEU A 147 10.50 -16.99 20.04
CA LEU A 147 9.33 -16.86 20.91
C LEU A 147 8.70 -15.45 20.78
N PRO A 148 7.36 -15.33 20.71
CA PRO A 148 6.66 -14.06 20.52
C PRO A 148 7.05 -12.95 21.52
N GLU A 149 7.38 -13.32 22.75
CA GLU A 149 7.83 -12.43 23.83
C GLU A 149 9.19 -11.76 23.56
N ARG A 150 9.92 -12.18 22.53
CA ARG A 150 11.20 -11.59 22.13
C ARG A 150 11.04 -10.52 21.04
N LEU A 151 9.86 -10.41 20.44
CA LEU A 151 9.58 -9.48 19.34
C LEU A 151 8.72 -8.31 19.83
N PHE A 152 9.36 -7.16 20.03
CA PHE A 152 8.74 -5.93 20.51
C PHE A 152 8.47 -4.97 19.35
N PHE A 153 7.33 -4.28 19.44
CA PHE A 153 6.94 -3.28 18.46
C PHE A 153 7.22 -1.88 19.01
N LEU A 154 7.99 -1.09 18.27
CA LEU A 154 8.18 0.32 18.57
C LEU A 154 7.18 1.16 17.77
N ASN A 155 6.90 2.37 18.26
CA ASN A 155 6.04 3.31 17.55
C ASN A 155 6.59 3.56 16.15
N SER A 156 5.75 3.31 15.14
CA SER A 156 6.12 3.58 13.75
C SER A 156 6.14 5.08 13.49
N THR A 157 7.14 5.53 12.74
CA THR A 157 7.37 6.94 12.48
C THR A 157 7.16 7.29 11.01
N VAL A 158 6.85 8.55 10.77
CA VAL A 158 6.74 9.13 9.43
C VAL A 158 7.90 10.11 9.30
N ALA A 159 8.69 9.99 8.23
CA ALA A 159 9.77 10.94 7.98
C ALA A 159 9.19 12.36 7.81
N ALA A 160 9.90 13.37 8.30
CA ALA A 160 9.52 14.76 8.03
C ALA A 160 9.64 15.03 6.52
N GLU A 161 8.72 15.82 5.94
CA GLU A 161 8.68 16.10 4.50
C GLU A 161 10.01 16.66 3.95
N ALA A 162 10.76 17.41 4.77
CA ALA A 162 12.07 17.95 4.41
C ALA A 162 13.17 16.88 4.23
N ASP A 163 13.00 15.69 4.82
CA ASP A 163 13.95 14.58 4.78
C ASP A 163 13.52 13.43 3.85
N SER A 164 12.34 13.51 3.24
CA SER A 164 11.75 12.49 2.35
C SER A 164 12.66 12.08 1.18
N ALA A 165 13.41 13.02 0.61
CA ALA A 165 14.35 12.72 -0.48
C ALA A 165 15.55 11.85 -0.04
N LYS A 166 15.78 11.68 1.27
CA LYS A 166 16.90 10.90 1.85
C LYS A 166 16.44 9.63 2.57
N GLN A 167 15.15 9.48 2.88
CA GLN A 167 14.64 8.35 3.64
C GLN A 167 13.72 7.46 2.80
N LEU A 168 14.12 6.20 2.64
CA LEU A 168 13.29 5.19 1.97
C LEU A 168 12.28 4.58 2.96
N PRO A 169 11.09 4.16 2.49
CA PRO A 169 10.19 3.31 3.26
C PRO A 169 10.91 2.05 3.72
N ARG A 170 10.93 1.79 5.02
CA ARG A 170 11.72 0.69 5.59
C ARG A 170 11.11 0.17 6.88
N VAL A 171 11.58 -1.01 7.27
CA VAL A 171 11.41 -1.54 8.62
C VAL A 171 12.80 -1.58 9.25
N GLU A 172 12.92 -1.01 10.44
CA GLU A 172 14.16 -0.94 11.20
C GLU A 172 14.13 -1.96 12.33
N PHE A 173 15.28 -2.59 12.56
CA PHE A 173 15.47 -3.62 13.56
C PHE A 173 16.54 -3.17 14.56
N SER A 174 16.23 -3.26 15.84
CA SER A 174 17.20 -3.03 16.92
C SER A 174 17.32 -4.28 17.79
N LEU A 175 18.54 -4.77 17.96
CA LEU A 175 18.85 -5.87 18.88
C LEU A 175 19.25 -5.28 20.23
N LYS A 176 18.63 -5.80 21.30
CA LYS A 176 18.92 -5.44 22.69
C LYS A 176 19.35 -6.67 23.47
#